data_AF-A0A7X7ZQT3-F1
#
_entry.id   AF-A0A7X7ZQT3-F1
#
_cell.length_a   1.000
_cell.length_b   1.000
_cell.length_c   1.000
_cell.angle_alpha   90.00
_cell.angle_beta   90.00
_cell.angle_gamma   90.00
#
_symmetry.space_group_name_H-M   'P 1'
#
loop_
_entity.id
_entity.type
_entity.pdbx_description
1 polymer ?
#
loop_
_entity_poly.entity_id
_entity_poly.type
_entity_poly.pdbx_seq_one_letter_code
_entity_poly.pdbx_strand_id
1 'polypeptide(L)'
;MPAIALTSDELQAEVDDAQAKIDDLNSEAEQTDYELIDAQTSLQNTQDSIASVQSEIASKQSELDQAQSELSQVIASSYKTGDVNLLSVLMNSKSFDEFVSLIHYADKVSEYQQGVVSEVKTLKSQLEDEQTQLESQQQQEQEEVQALSDKKQASEAAIQAAEDYKDQLSEEVKEKIAEEEEAARQQALAQSQQTETTLQASSSTAATSSDS
;
A
#
# COMPACT_ATOMS: atom_id res chain seq x y z
N MET A 1 -27.29 -42.98 18.79
CA MET A 1 -26.33 -42.15 19.55
C MET A 1 -27.05 -40.85 19.86
N PRO A 2 -27.17 -40.42 21.12
CA PRO A 2 -27.74 -39.12 21.40
C PRO A 2 -26.80 -38.07 20.79
N ALA A 3 -27.36 -37.09 20.08
CA ALA A 3 -26.59 -35.94 19.63
C ALA A 3 -26.05 -35.26 20.89
N ILE A 4 -24.73 -35.20 21.04
CA ILE A 4 -24.10 -34.40 22.08
C ILE A 4 -24.36 -32.96 21.64
N ALA A 5 -25.40 -32.34 22.19
CA ALA A 5 -25.58 -30.91 22.09
C ALA A 5 -24.45 -30.26 22.88
N LEU A 6 -23.80 -29.24 22.31
CA LEU A 6 -22.75 -28.48 22.97
C LEU A 6 -23.25 -27.97 24.33
N THR A 7 -22.38 -27.98 25.34
CA THR A 7 -22.68 -27.42 26.67
C THR A 7 -22.56 -25.90 26.67
N SER A 8 -23.12 -25.25 27.69
CA SER A 8 -22.94 -23.81 27.90
C SER A 8 -21.45 -23.41 27.99
N ASP A 9 -20.62 -24.21 28.64
CA ASP A 9 -19.17 -24.00 28.73
C ASP A 9 -18.46 -24.08 27.36
N GLU A 10 -18.87 -25.03 26.51
CA GLU A 10 -18.31 -25.18 25.16
C GLU A 10 -18.69 -23.99 24.26
N LEU A 11 -19.95 -23.52 24.33
CA LEU A 11 -20.39 -22.34 23.61
C LEU A 11 -19.71 -21.05 24.12
N GLN A 12 -19.47 -20.95 25.43
CA GLN A 12 -18.73 -19.82 25.99
C GLN A 12 -17.28 -19.78 25.49
N ALA A 13 -16.64 -20.95 25.34
CA ALA A 13 -15.32 -21.01 24.73
C ALA A 13 -15.34 -20.54 23.26
N GLU A 14 -16.38 -20.86 22.49
CA GLU A 14 -16.53 -20.33 21.13
C GLU A 14 -16.73 -18.81 21.08
N VAL A 15 -17.43 -18.22 22.07
CA VAL A 15 -17.55 -16.75 22.21
C VAL A 15 -16.19 -16.11 22.47
N ASP A 16 -15.38 -16.72 23.34
CA ASP A 16 -14.05 -16.21 23.68
C ASP A 16 -13.10 -16.31 22.47
N ASP A 17 -13.15 -17.42 21.71
CA ASP A 17 -12.42 -17.59 20.46
C ASP A 17 -12.86 -16.58 19.39
N ALA A 18 -14.17 -16.31 19.28
CA ALA A 18 -14.70 -15.30 18.38
C ALA A 18 -14.21 -13.89 18.76
N GLN A 19 -14.14 -13.56 20.06
CA GLN A 19 -13.57 -12.30 20.53
C GLN A 19 -12.07 -12.19 20.18
N ALA A 20 -11.28 -13.24 20.41
CA ALA A 20 -9.87 -13.25 20.04
C ALA A 20 -9.69 -13.03 18.53
N LYS A 21 -10.56 -13.62 17.72
CA LYS A 21 -10.54 -13.42 16.27
C LYS A 21 -10.85 -11.97 15.86
N ILE A 22 -11.80 -11.32 16.54
CA ILE A 22 -12.11 -9.90 16.33
C ILE A 22 -10.90 -9.03 16.68
N ASP A 23 -10.21 -9.31 17.80
CA ASP A 23 -9.02 -8.55 18.21
C ASP A 23 -7.87 -8.68 17.20
N ASP A 24 -7.65 -9.88 16.67
CA ASP A 24 -6.68 -10.13 15.60
C ASP A 24 -7.03 -9.36 14.31
N LEU A 25 -8.31 -9.40 13.90
CA LEU A 25 -8.78 -8.70 12.70
C LEU A 25 -8.65 -7.18 12.86
N ASN A 26 -8.95 -6.63 14.04
CA ASN A 26 -8.76 -5.21 14.34
C ASN A 26 -7.27 -4.83 14.25
N SER A 27 -6.38 -5.65 14.80
CA SER A 27 -4.94 -5.42 14.72
C SER A 27 -4.43 -5.43 13.27
N GLU A 28 -4.92 -6.35 12.44
CA GLU A 28 -4.60 -6.40 11.01
C GLU A 28 -5.18 -5.18 10.25
N ALA A 29 -6.37 -4.73 10.61
CA ALA A 29 -6.97 -3.53 10.03
C ALA A 29 -6.17 -2.27 10.36
N GLU A 30 -5.73 -2.11 11.62
CA GLU A 30 -4.86 -1.01 12.02
C GLU A 30 -3.53 -1.02 11.25
N GLN A 31 -2.91 -2.19 11.09
CA GLN A 31 -1.70 -2.32 10.27
C GLN A 31 -1.95 -1.92 8.82
N THR A 32 -3.06 -2.37 8.24
CA THR A 32 -3.45 -2.04 6.86
C THR A 32 -3.69 -0.54 6.69
N ASP A 33 -4.23 0.14 7.71
CA ASP A 33 -4.40 1.60 7.70
C ASP A 33 -3.06 2.34 7.69
N TYR A 34 -2.07 1.90 8.48
CA TYR A 34 -0.72 2.47 8.42
C TYR A 34 -0.06 2.24 7.06
N GLU A 35 -0.14 1.02 6.53
CA GLU A 35 0.38 0.67 5.20
C GLU A 35 -0.27 1.54 4.10
N LEU A 36 -1.58 1.78 4.18
CA LEU A 36 -2.31 2.62 3.23
C LEU A 36 -1.84 4.08 3.28
N ILE A 37 -1.62 4.64 4.47
CA ILE A 37 -1.10 6.01 4.63
C ILE A 37 0.31 6.12 4.04
N ASP A 38 1.17 5.13 4.28
CA ASP A 38 2.54 5.11 3.76
C ASP A 38 2.56 4.97 2.23
N ALA A 39 1.71 4.11 1.67
CA ALA A 39 1.55 3.93 0.23
C ALA A 39 1.02 5.22 -0.45
N GLN A 40 0.02 5.87 0.14
CA GLN A 40 -0.50 7.16 -0.36
C GLN A 40 0.56 8.26 -0.31
N THR A 41 1.38 8.29 0.74
CA THR A 41 2.49 9.25 0.88
C THR A 41 3.56 9.00 -0.19
N SER A 42 3.91 7.73 -0.43
CA SER A 42 4.86 7.35 -1.47
C SER A 42 4.36 7.74 -2.86
N LEU A 43 3.09 7.46 -3.16
CA LEU A 43 2.44 7.87 -4.40
C LEU A 43 2.45 9.39 -4.62
N GLN A 44 2.18 10.17 -3.56
CA GLN A 44 2.24 11.63 -3.64
C GLN A 44 3.68 12.12 -3.92
N ASN A 45 4.68 11.54 -3.24
CA ASN A 45 6.08 11.88 -3.48
C ASN A 45 6.50 11.57 -4.93
N THR A 46 6.10 10.42 -5.47
CA THR A 46 6.36 10.05 -6.86
C THR A 46 5.69 11.02 -7.84
N GLN A 47 4.45 11.43 -7.57
CA GLN A 47 3.75 12.46 -8.36
C GLN A 47 4.49 13.80 -8.36
N ASP A 48 5.00 14.23 -7.21
CA ASP A 48 5.78 15.46 -7.07
C ASP A 48 7.12 15.36 -7.82
N SER A 49 7.80 14.21 -7.76
CA SER A 49 9.01 13.92 -8.54
C SER A 49 8.76 13.97 -10.04
N ILE A 50 7.67 13.38 -10.53
CA ILE A 50 7.27 13.46 -11.95
C ILE A 50 7.08 14.92 -12.37
N ALA A 51 6.37 15.71 -11.58
CA ALA A 51 6.16 17.13 -11.87
C ALA A 51 7.48 17.91 -11.91
N SER A 52 8.42 17.61 -11.01
CA SER A 52 9.76 18.22 -11.01
C SER A 52 10.53 17.86 -12.27
N VAL A 53 10.59 16.57 -12.63
CA VAL A 53 11.29 16.09 -13.83
C VAL A 53 10.69 16.70 -15.09
N GLN A 54 9.37 16.80 -15.20
CA GLN A 54 8.71 17.46 -16.33
C GLN A 54 9.10 18.94 -16.47
N SER A 55 9.23 19.65 -15.34
CA SER A 55 9.71 21.05 -15.32
C SER A 55 11.17 21.15 -15.80
N GLU A 56 12.02 20.23 -15.36
CA GLU A 56 13.42 20.17 -15.78
C GLU A 56 13.56 19.85 -17.28
N ILE A 57 12.78 18.92 -17.81
CA ILE A 57 12.72 18.61 -19.25
C ILE A 57 12.32 19.86 -20.03
N ALA A 58 11.29 20.60 -19.59
CA ALA A 58 10.85 21.82 -20.25
C ALA A 58 11.94 22.91 -20.24
N SER A 59 12.65 23.06 -19.11
CA SER A 59 13.79 23.98 -18.99
C SER A 59 14.91 23.60 -19.96
N LYS A 60 15.30 22.32 -20.00
CA LYS A 60 16.34 21.81 -20.91
C LYS A 60 15.94 21.93 -22.38
N GLN A 61 14.66 21.77 -22.71
CA GLN A 61 14.16 22.04 -24.06
C GLN A 61 14.32 23.52 -24.43
N SER A 62 14.02 24.45 -23.51
CA SER A 62 14.22 25.88 -23.75
C SER A 62 15.70 26.24 -23.93
N GLU A 63 16.61 25.63 -23.15
CA GLU A 63 18.06 25.78 -23.32
C GLU A 63 18.52 25.30 -24.70
N LEU A 64 18.00 24.17 -25.18
CA LEU A 64 18.30 23.65 -26.52
C LEU A 64 17.81 24.59 -27.63
N ASP A 65 16.60 25.13 -27.50
CA ASP A 65 16.02 26.03 -28.50
C ASP A 65 16.81 27.35 -28.57
N GLN A 66 17.24 27.87 -27.41
CA GLN A 66 18.11 29.04 -27.35
C GLN A 66 19.47 28.75 -28.00
N ALA A 67 20.12 27.63 -27.66
CA ALA A 67 21.41 27.25 -28.24
C ALA A 67 21.32 27.06 -29.76
N GLN A 68 20.23 26.49 -30.27
CA GLN A 68 19.97 26.37 -31.71
C GLN A 68 19.80 27.74 -32.39
N SER A 69 19.10 28.68 -31.75
CA SER A 69 18.92 30.05 -32.26
C SER A 69 20.25 30.80 -32.31
N GLU A 70 21.05 30.73 -31.24
CA GLU A 70 22.39 31.34 -31.17
C GLU A 70 23.32 30.76 -32.23
N LEU A 71 23.37 29.42 -32.37
CA LEU A 71 24.14 28.75 -33.42
C LEU A 71 23.69 29.20 -34.83
N SER A 72 22.38 29.31 -35.05
CA SER A 72 21.83 29.78 -36.32
C SER A 72 22.22 31.23 -36.63
N GLN A 73 22.25 32.11 -35.63
CA GLN A 73 22.72 33.49 -35.77
C GLN A 73 24.22 33.57 -36.07
N VAL A 74 25.04 32.72 -35.44
CA VAL A 74 26.48 32.61 -35.70
C VAL A 74 26.73 32.13 -37.14
N ILE A 75 26.02 31.09 -37.59
CA ILE A 75 26.13 30.57 -38.96
C ILE A 75 25.68 31.64 -39.97
N ALA A 76 24.53 32.28 -39.74
CA ALA A 76 24.02 33.33 -40.61
C ALA A 76 24.97 34.54 -40.66
N SER A 77 25.53 34.96 -39.53
CA SER A 77 26.50 36.05 -39.45
C SER A 77 27.81 35.69 -40.15
N SER A 78 28.30 34.47 -39.98
CA SER A 78 29.50 33.98 -40.68
C SER A 78 29.31 33.96 -42.21
N TYR A 79 28.12 33.57 -42.67
CA TYR A 79 27.77 33.56 -44.10
C TYR A 79 27.58 34.96 -44.68
N LYS A 80 26.98 35.87 -43.89
CA LYS A 80 26.62 37.24 -44.32
C LYS A 80 27.78 38.23 -44.19
N THR A 81 28.69 38.00 -43.25
CA THR A 81 29.91 38.80 -43.07
C THR A 81 30.96 38.44 -44.12
N GLY A 82 30.84 37.27 -44.78
CA GLY A 82 31.57 36.91 -46.00
C GLY A 82 32.97 37.51 -46.01
N ASP A 83 33.79 37.09 -45.05
CA ASP A 83 34.79 37.96 -44.45
C ASP A 83 35.88 38.36 -45.45
N VAL A 84 35.64 39.47 -46.16
CA VAL A 84 36.60 40.10 -47.10
C VAL A 84 37.86 40.51 -46.33
N ASN A 85 37.76 40.67 -45.00
CA ASN A 85 38.87 40.97 -44.12
C ASN A 85 39.66 39.70 -43.73
N LEU A 86 39.02 38.54 -43.63
CA LEU A 86 39.71 37.25 -43.42
C LEU A 86 40.54 36.86 -44.65
N LEU A 87 40.03 37.03 -45.87
CA LEU A 87 40.83 36.86 -47.10
C LEU A 87 42.04 37.80 -47.14
N SER A 88 41.89 39.01 -46.63
CA SER A 88 42.96 40.02 -46.59
C SER A 88 44.03 39.71 -45.52
N VAL A 89 43.63 39.18 -44.37
CA VAL A 89 44.52 38.69 -43.31
C VAL A 89 45.21 37.37 -43.70
N LEU A 90 44.49 36.49 -44.40
CA LEU A 90 45.02 35.25 -45.01
C LEU A 90 46.10 35.54 -46.05
N MET A 91 45.92 36.57 -46.88
CA MET A 91 46.90 36.97 -47.88
C MET A 91 48.17 37.61 -47.27
N ASN A 92 48.13 37.99 -45.99
CA ASN A 92 49.23 38.62 -45.27
C ASN A 92 49.87 37.71 -44.20
N SER A 93 49.42 36.46 -44.04
CA SER A 93 50.03 35.50 -43.11
C SER A 93 51.32 34.94 -43.71
N LYS A 94 52.38 34.87 -42.90
CA LYS A 94 53.73 34.52 -43.38
C LYS A 94 54.01 33.01 -43.37
N SER A 95 53.08 32.19 -42.84
CA SER A 95 53.26 30.74 -42.73
C SER A 95 51.93 29.96 -42.61
N PHE A 96 51.94 28.69 -43.04
CA PHE A 96 50.78 27.79 -43.02
C PHE A 96 50.37 27.33 -41.61
N ASP A 97 51.31 27.32 -40.64
CA ASP A 97 51.02 26.98 -39.23
C ASP A 97 50.28 28.10 -38.48
N GLU A 98 50.55 29.38 -38.80
CA GLU A 98 49.77 30.51 -38.30
C GLU A 98 48.34 30.53 -38.90
N PHE A 99 48.18 30.03 -40.12
CA PHE A 99 46.87 29.86 -40.79
C PHE A 99 45.98 28.83 -40.07
N VAL A 100 46.52 27.65 -39.76
CA VAL A 100 45.79 26.58 -39.06
C VAL A 100 45.47 26.98 -37.62
N SER A 101 46.39 27.67 -36.94
CA SER A 101 46.19 28.14 -35.56
C SER A 101 45.11 29.24 -35.46
N LEU A 102 44.98 30.12 -36.44
CA LEU A 102 43.97 31.18 -36.46
C LEU A 102 42.56 30.65 -36.80
N ILE A 103 42.47 29.63 -37.66
CA ILE A 103 41.25 28.85 -37.90
C ILE A 103 40.85 28.09 -36.62
N HIS A 104 41.77 27.42 -35.95
CA HIS A 104 41.49 26.73 -34.68
C HIS A 104 41.09 27.70 -33.54
N TYR A 105 41.56 28.95 -33.56
CA TYR A 105 41.18 29.96 -32.56
C TYR A 105 39.80 30.58 -32.84
N ALA A 106 39.40 30.69 -34.11
CA ALA A 106 38.05 31.07 -34.52
C ALA A 106 37.04 29.91 -34.33
N ASP A 107 37.50 28.66 -34.33
CA ASP A 107 36.67 27.44 -34.21
C ASP A 107 36.47 26.95 -32.76
N LYS A 108 36.95 27.70 -31.76
CA LYS A 108 36.81 27.34 -30.34
C LYS A 108 35.39 27.59 -29.79
N VAL A 109 34.61 28.44 -30.47
CA VAL A 109 33.20 28.71 -30.17
C VAL A 109 32.29 27.59 -30.72
N SER A 110 32.66 26.95 -31.83
CA SER A 110 31.90 25.84 -32.43
C SER A 110 32.02 24.54 -31.63
N GLU A 111 33.23 24.14 -31.22
CA GLU A 111 33.44 22.94 -30.40
C GLU A 111 32.82 23.08 -29.00
N TYR A 112 32.95 24.26 -28.37
CA TYR A 112 32.35 24.53 -27.06
C TYR A 112 30.82 24.54 -27.11
N GLN A 113 30.21 25.15 -28.14
CA GLN A 113 28.75 25.16 -28.32
C GLN A 113 28.19 23.77 -28.68
N GLN A 114 28.91 22.97 -29.48
CA GLN A 114 28.51 21.58 -29.77
C GLN A 114 28.57 20.69 -28.52
N GLY A 115 29.58 20.87 -27.66
CA GLY A 115 29.69 20.18 -26.38
C GLY A 115 28.51 20.47 -25.45
N VAL A 116 28.16 21.74 -25.28
CA VAL A 116 27.02 22.17 -24.44
C VAL A 116 25.69 21.63 -24.98
N VAL A 117 25.45 21.71 -26.30
CA VAL A 117 24.21 21.15 -26.90
C VAL A 117 24.14 19.63 -26.71
N SER A 118 25.27 18.92 -26.85
CA SER A 118 25.31 17.47 -26.63
C SER A 118 25.03 17.11 -25.17
N GLU A 119 25.58 17.86 -24.22
CA GLU A 119 25.35 17.68 -22.79
C GLU A 119 23.88 17.92 -22.43
N VAL A 120 23.28 19.03 -22.89
CA VAL A 120 21.86 19.33 -22.63
C VAL A 120 20.94 18.27 -23.26
N LYS A 121 21.25 17.78 -24.46
CA LYS A 121 20.50 16.66 -25.08
C LYS A 121 20.60 15.38 -24.27
N THR A 122 21.80 15.07 -23.77
CA THR A 122 22.05 13.87 -22.95
C THR A 122 21.26 13.96 -21.65
N LEU A 123 21.34 15.09 -20.95
CA LEU A 123 20.58 15.35 -19.72
C LEU A 123 19.08 15.25 -19.97
N LYS A 124 18.57 15.84 -21.06
CA LYS A 124 17.16 15.74 -21.41
C LYS A 124 16.72 14.29 -21.63
N SER A 125 17.50 13.50 -22.36
CA SER A 125 17.20 12.07 -22.58
C SER A 125 17.19 11.29 -21.27
N GLN A 126 18.13 11.57 -20.35
CA GLN A 126 18.17 10.94 -19.03
C GLN A 126 16.93 11.29 -18.19
N LEU A 127 16.48 12.54 -18.24
CA LEU A 127 15.25 12.97 -17.57
C LEU A 127 14.00 12.34 -18.17
N GLU A 128 13.93 12.19 -19.50
CA GLU A 128 12.81 11.49 -20.18
C GLU A 128 12.76 9.99 -19.80
N ASP A 129 13.93 9.35 -19.66
CA ASP A 129 14.05 7.97 -19.17
C ASP A 129 13.63 7.85 -17.69
N GLU A 130 14.06 8.80 -16.85
CA GLU A 130 13.67 8.88 -15.44
C GLU A 130 12.16 9.11 -15.29
N GLN A 131 11.57 10.00 -16.10
CA GLN A 131 10.13 10.23 -16.13
C GLN A 131 9.37 8.93 -16.41
N THR A 132 9.81 8.17 -17.42
CA THR A 132 9.18 6.90 -17.79
C THR A 132 9.24 5.88 -16.65
N GLN A 133 10.35 5.84 -15.91
CA GLN A 133 10.50 4.97 -14.74
C GLN A 133 9.57 5.39 -13.60
N LEU A 134 9.48 6.69 -13.31
CA LEU A 134 8.59 7.24 -12.29
C LEU A 134 7.12 7.01 -12.65
N GLU A 135 6.72 7.13 -13.92
CA GLU A 135 5.35 6.84 -14.38
C GLU A 135 5.00 5.35 -14.19
N SER A 136 5.94 4.43 -14.44
CA SER A 136 5.77 3.00 -14.15
C SER A 136 5.66 2.73 -12.65
N GLN A 137 6.49 3.39 -11.84
CA GLN A 137 6.43 3.32 -10.38
C GLN A 137 5.09 3.85 -9.85
N GLN A 138 4.63 4.99 -10.35
CA GLN A 138 3.35 5.58 -9.99
C GLN A 138 2.19 4.60 -10.25
N GLN A 139 2.21 3.89 -11.38
CA GLN A 139 1.18 2.90 -11.68
C GLN A 139 1.18 1.75 -10.66
N GLN A 140 2.36 1.24 -10.29
CA GLN A 140 2.48 0.20 -9.27
C GLN A 140 2.00 0.68 -7.90
N GLU A 141 2.35 1.91 -7.51
CA GLU A 141 1.90 2.51 -6.25
C GLU A 141 0.37 2.75 -6.23
N GLN A 142 -0.24 3.10 -7.38
CA GLN A 142 -1.69 3.19 -7.50
C GLN A 142 -2.39 1.83 -7.32
N GLU A 143 -1.82 0.77 -7.91
CA GLU A 143 -2.32 -0.59 -7.73
C GLU A 143 -2.19 -1.06 -6.28
N GLU A 144 -1.08 -0.72 -5.61
CA GLU A 144 -0.87 -1.02 -4.19
C GLU A 144 -1.85 -0.28 -3.29
N VAL A 145 -2.05 1.03 -3.51
CA VAL A 145 -3.07 1.82 -2.77
C VAL A 145 -4.46 1.22 -2.94
N GLN A 146 -4.83 0.80 -4.16
CA GLN A 146 -6.12 0.18 -4.40
C GLN A 146 -6.24 -1.17 -3.67
N ALA A 147 -5.20 -2.01 -3.74
CA ALA A 147 -5.19 -3.31 -3.07
C ALA A 147 -5.30 -3.18 -1.54
N LEU A 148 -4.62 -2.19 -0.94
CA LEU A 148 -4.71 -1.90 0.49
C LEU A 148 -6.08 -1.35 0.87
N SER A 149 -6.68 -0.51 0.03
CA SER A 149 -8.06 -0.02 0.22
C SER A 149 -9.07 -1.17 0.19
N ASP A 150 -8.94 -2.09 -0.76
CA ASP A 150 -9.81 -3.26 -0.88
C ASP A 150 -9.62 -4.20 0.33
N LYS A 151 -8.37 -4.39 0.77
CA LYS A 151 -8.05 -5.17 1.97
C LYS A 151 -8.69 -4.56 3.21
N LYS A 152 -8.59 -3.24 3.39
CA LYS A 152 -9.23 -2.51 4.50
C LYS A 152 -10.74 -2.77 4.53
N GLN A 153 -11.42 -2.61 3.39
CA GLN A 153 -12.86 -2.82 3.30
C GLN A 153 -13.24 -4.28 3.61
N ALA A 154 -12.45 -5.25 3.14
CA ALA A 154 -12.66 -6.66 3.44
C ALA A 154 -12.48 -6.96 4.94
N SER A 155 -11.47 -6.37 5.59
CA SER A 155 -11.25 -6.51 7.03
C SER A 155 -12.40 -5.93 7.83
N GLU A 156 -12.89 -4.74 7.48
CA GLU A 156 -14.07 -4.11 8.14
C GLU A 156 -15.31 -5.00 8.02
N ALA A 157 -15.56 -5.58 6.85
CA ALA A 157 -16.66 -6.52 6.65
C ALA A 157 -16.49 -7.82 7.46
N ALA A 158 -15.26 -8.33 7.56
CA ALA A 158 -14.95 -9.52 8.36
C ALA A 158 -15.12 -9.28 9.86
N ILE A 159 -14.73 -8.10 10.36
CA ILE A 159 -14.94 -7.67 11.75
C ILE A 159 -16.43 -7.65 12.05
N GLN A 160 -17.24 -6.98 11.22
CA GLN A 160 -18.70 -6.93 11.43
C GLN A 160 -19.33 -8.32 11.43
N ALA A 161 -18.94 -9.19 10.50
CA ALA A 161 -19.46 -10.56 10.46
C ALA A 161 -19.06 -11.38 11.70
N ALA A 162 -17.86 -11.17 12.24
CA ALA A 162 -17.40 -11.83 13.44
C ALA A 162 -18.12 -11.29 14.70
N GLU A 163 -18.40 -9.98 14.77
CA GLU A 163 -19.21 -9.37 15.82
C GLU A 163 -20.63 -9.95 15.82
N ASP A 164 -21.29 -10.01 14.66
CA ASP A 164 -22.63 -10.57 14.51
C ASP A 164 -22.68 -12.05 14.95
N TYR A 165 -21.65 -12.83 14.58
CA TYR A 165 -21.53 -14.24 14.97
C TYR A 165 -21.34 -14.39 16.48
N LYS A 166 -20.47 -13.59 17.08
CA LYS A 166 -20.23 -13.59 18.52
C LYS A 166 -21.50 -13.22 19.30
N ASP A 167 -22.26 -12.24 18.83
CA ASP A 167 -23.53 -11.84 19.44
C ASP A 167 -24.54 -12.98 19.38
N GLN A 168 -24.65 -13.69 18.24
CA GLN A 168 -25.48 -14.88 18.13
C GLN A 168 -25.07 -15.97 19.12
N LEU A 169 -23.78 -16.31 19.18
CA LEU A 169 -23.27 -17.30 20.14
C LEU A 169 -23.55 -16.90 21.59
N SER A 170 -23.44 -15.61 21.90
CA SER A 170 -23.71 -15.09 23.25
C SER A 170 -25.18 -15.27 23.65
N GLU A 171 -26.12 -15.18 22.71
CA GLU A 171 -27.53 -15.51 22.95
C GLU A 171 -27.73 -17.03 23.09
N GLU A 172 -27.08 -17.84 22.25
CA GLU A 172 -27.12 -19.31 22.36
C GLU A 172 -26.59 -19.80 23.71
N VAL A 173 -25.51 -19.21 24.23
CA VAL A 173 -24.98 -19.49 25.58
C VAL A 173 -26.05 -19.23 26.64
N LYS A 174 -26.74 -18.07 26.59
CA LYS A 174 -27.79 -17.73 27.57
C LYS A 174 -28.94 -18.72 27.54
N GLU A 175 -29.41 -19.08 26.35
CA GLU A 175 -30.47 -20.09 26.18
C GLU A 175 -30.03 -21.45 26.72
N LYS A 176 -28.78 -21.85 26.46
CA LYS A 176 -28.23 -23.12 26.92
C LYS A 176 -28.09 -23.20 28.43
N ILE A 177 -27.62 -22.12 29.07
CA ILE A 177 -27.56 -22.03 30.54
C ILE A 177 -28.96 -22.20 31.14
N ALA A 178 -29.97 -21.53 30.59
CA ALA A 178 -31.34 -21.65 31.08
C ALA A 178 -31.91 -23.07 30.90
N GLU A 179 -31.61 -23.74 29.79
CA GLU A 179 -32.00 -25.13 29.53
C GLU A 179 -31.34 -26.09 30.52
N GLU A 180 -30.04 -25.93 30.77
CA GLU A 180 -29.25 -26.75 31.70
C GLU A 180 -29.71 -26.57 33.16
N GLU A 181 -30.00 -25.33 33.59
CA GLU A 181 -30.52 -25.04 34.93
C GLU A 181 -31.90 -25.68 35.17
N GLU A 182 -32.82 -25.59 34.21
CA GLU A 182 -34.14 -26.18 34.33
C GLU A 182 -34.06 -27.72 34.32
N ALA A 183 -33.19 -28.30 33.48
CA ALA A 183 -32.92 -29.73 33.49
C ALA A 183 -32.36 -30.21 34.84
N ALA A 184 -31.42 -29.47 35.42
CA ALA A 184 -30.86 -29.76 36.74
C ALA A 184 -31.93 -29.68 37.84
N ARG A 185 -32.81 -28.68 37.78
CA ARG A 185 -33.92 -28.52 38.73
C ARG A 185 -34.90 -29.69 38.65
N GLN A 186 -35.28 -30.12 37.46
CA GLN A 186 -36.18 -31.27 37.28
C GLN A 186 -35.56 -32.57 37.79
N GLN A 187 -34.25 -32.78 37.54
CA GLN A 187 -33.53 -33.93 38.08
C GLN A 187 -33.50 -33.92 39.61
N ALA A 188 -33.24 -32.77 40.24
CA ALA A 188 -33.25 -32.64 41.69
C ALA A 188 -34.63 -32.95 42.30
N LEU A 189 -35.72 -32.47 41.68
CA LEU A 189 -37.09 -32.76 42.11
C LEU A 189 -37.42 -34.26 41.99
N ALA A 190 -37.01 -34.91 40.89
CA ALA A 190 -37.22 -36.34 40.70
C ALA A 190 -36.45 -37.19 41.72
N GLN A 191 -35.19 -36.82 42.03
CA GLN A 191 -34.38 -37.50 43.05
C GLN A 191 -34.98 -37.33 44.45
N SER A 192 -35.50 -36.14 44.79
CA SER A 192 -36.17 -35.90 46.07
C SER A 192 -37.40 -36.79 46.22
N GLN A 193 -38.25 -36.88 45.20
CA GLN A 193 -39.46 -37.72 45.22
C GLN A 193 -39.13 -39.22 45.34
N GLN A 194 -38.10 -39.70 44.66
CA GLN A 194 -37.64 -41.09 44.77
C GLN A 194 -37.09 -41.41 46.16
N THR A 195 -36.37 -40.46 46.77
CA THR A 195 -35.82 -40.62 48.12
C THR A 195 -36.96 -40.69 49.15
N GLU A 196 -37.96 -39.82 49.05
CA GLU A 196 -39.14 -39.83 49.93
C GLU A 196 -39.97 -41.12 49.81
N THR A 197 -40.21 -41.60 48.59
CA THR A 197 -40.93 -42.87 48.38
C THR A 197 -40.15 -44.08 48.92
N THR A 198 -38.84 -44.09 48.77
CA THR A 198 -37.97 -45.16 49.31
C THR A 198 -37.95 -45.16 50.84
N LEU A 199 -37.94 -43.98 51.48
CA LEU A 199 -37.99 -43.82 52.94
C LEU A 199 -39.36 -44.21 53.54
N GLN A 200 -40.46 -43.92 52.85
CA GLN A 200 -41.81 -44.35 53.27
C GLN A 200 -42.03 -45.86 53.10
N ALA A 201 -41.50 -46.48 52.04
CA ALA A 201 -41.54 -47.93 51.85
C ALA A 201 -40.70 -48.68 52.91
N SER A 202 -39.57 -48.10 53.32
CA SER A 202 -38.69 -48.69 54.34
C SER A 202 -39.28 -48.60 55.76
N SER A 203 -39.98 -47.51 56.09
CA SER A 203 -40.61 -47.32 57.41
C SER A 203 -41.89 -48.15 57.59
N SER A 204 -42.70 -48.33 56.54
CA SER A 204 -43.86 -49.23 56.57
C SER A 204 -43.47 -50.71 56.69
N THR A 205 -42.37 -51.13 56.05
CA THR A 205 -41.85 -52.50 56.18
C THR A 205 -41.32 -52.78 57.60
N ALA A 206 -40.65 -51.81 58.24
CA ALA A 206 -40.16 -51.94 59.62
C ALA A 206 -41.29 -52.01 60.67
N ALA A 207 -42.37 -51.22 60.49
CA ALA A 207 -43.53 -51.23 61.39
C ALA A 207 -44.33 -52.55 61.33
N THR A 208 -44.31 -53.25 60.18
CA THR A 208 -45.02 -54.53 60.02
C THR A 208 -44.24 -55.72 60.63
N SER A 209 -42.93 -55.57 60.84
CA SER A 209 -42.08 -56.61 61.45
C SER A 209 -41.95 -56.55 62.98
N SER A 210 -42.43 -55.49 63.64
CA SER A 210 -42.36 -55.37 65.12
C SER A 210 -43.64 -55.82 65.85
N ASP A 211 -44.66 -56.30 65.12
CA ASP A 211 -45.95 -56.74 65.65
C ASP A 211 -46.21 -58.24 65.42
N SER A 212 -45.15 -59.05 65.27
CA SER A 212 -45.17 -60.51 65.18
C SER A 212 -44.17 -61.12 66.16
#